data_AF-A0A4U0VUR2-F1
#
_entry.id   AF-A0A4U0VUR2-F1
#
_cell.length_a   1.000
_cell.length_b   1.000
_cell.length_c   1.000
_cell.angle_alpha   90.00
_cell.angle_beta   90.00
_cell.angle_gamma   90.00
#
_symmetry.space_group_name_H-M   'P 1'
#
loop_
_entity.id
_entity.type
_entity.pdbx_description
1 polymer ?
#
loop_
_entity_poly.entity_id
_entity_poly.type
_entity_poly.pdbx_seq_one_letter_code
_entity_poly.pdbx_strand_id
1 'polypeptide(L)'
;MRHVAEKTGTPIEDLYQDIGWPLNKKYGHASDAFKLSITNPDIWNEVTFKSDVIKDELQSYISKRLTPQPTKVRADVEVTCFGYEGIDAVKTALRTAEAKSTGETQVKVKLVSPPLYVLTCQTLDKTIGIEVLEAAIKEIRGNIDGAGGSCVVKMEPKAVTENDDAELQKLMDQRERENQEVSGDEDDTESDEGVVAAQE
;
A
#
# COMPACT_ATOMS: atom_id res chain seq x y z
N MET A 1 21.56 12.03 -15.85
CA MET A 1 22.49 12.55 -16.88
C MET A 1 23.28 11.44 -17.58
N ARG A 2 24.08 10.62 -16.88
CA ARG A 2 24.85 9.53 -17.54
C ARG A 2 24.00 8.58 -18.41
N HIS A 3 22.87 8.12 -17.88
CA HIS A 3 21.95 7.24 -18.61
C HIS A 3 21.39 7.88 -19.89
N VAL A 4 21.08 9.18 -19.84
CA VAL A 4 20.57 9.92 -21.01
C VAL A 4 21.68 10.05 -22.05
N ALA A 5 22.90 10.41 -21.62
CA ALA A 5 24.08 10.54 -22.50
C ALA A 5 24.40 9.24 -23.27
N GLU A 6 24.36 8.09 -22.60
CA GLU A 6 24.60 6.78 -23.22
C GLU A 6 23.54 6.42 -24.27
N LYS A 7 22.28 6.86 -24.07
CA LYS A 7 21.17 6.55 -24.96
C LYS A 7 21.04 7.50 -26.14
N THR A 8 21.37 8.78 -25.94
CA THR A 8 21.31 9.81 -26.99
C THR A 8 22.64 9.98 -27.74
N GLY A 9 23.70 9.29 -27.32
CA GLY A 9 25.03 9.36 -27.94
C GLY A 9 25.68 10.74 -27.83
N THR A 10 25.21 11.58 -26.89
CA THR A 10 25.72 12.94 -26.69
C THR A 10 26.77 12.97 -25.58
N PRO A 11 27.80 13.83 -25.70
CA PRO A 11 28.79 13.99 -24.64
C PRO A 11 28.11 14.45 -23.34
N ILE A 12 28.48 13.81 -22.23
CA ILE A 12 27.88 14.09 -20.92
C ILE A 12 28.14 15.52 -20.45
N GLU A 13 29.27 16.10 -20.87
CA GLU A 13 29.67 17.47 -20.52
C GLU A 13 28.67 18.48 -21.07
N ASP A 14 28.34 18.41 -22.36
CA ASP A 14 27.33 19.26 -22.99
C ASP A 14 25.98 19.21 -22.27
N LEU A 15 25.53 18.01 -21.87
CA LEU A 15 24.29 17.85 -21.12
C LEU A 15 24.35 18.56 -19.76
N TYR A 16 25.50 18.56 -19.09
CA TYR A 16 25.68 19.32 -17.85
C TYR A 16 25.76 20.83 -18.09
N GLN A 17 26.37 21.29 -19.19
CA GLN A 17 26.43 22.72 -19.52
C GLN A 17 25.05 23.28 -19.86
N ASP A 18 24.29 22.54 -20.67
CA ASP A 18 23.00 22.99 -21.21
C ASP A 18 21.86 22.87 -20.18
N ILE A 19 21.88 21.83 -19.34
CA ILE A 19 20.77 21.48 -18.44
C ILE A 19 21.19 21.59 -16.97
N GLY A 20 22.30 20.95 -16.61
CA GLY A 20 22.73 20.83 -15.20
C GLY A 20 23.09 22.17 -14.55
N TRP A 21 23.97 22.96 -15.16
CA TRP A 21 24.47 24.21 -14.59
C TRP A 21 23.42 25.32 -14.48
N PRO A 22 22.53 25.55 -15.47
CA PRO A 22 21.45 26.53 -15.35
C PRO A 22 20.50 26.18 -14.20
N LEU A 23 20.08 24.92 -14.09
CA LEU A 23 19.22 24.45 -13.01
C LEU A 23 19.89 24.58 -11.64
N ASN A 24 21.19 24.24 -11.56
CA ASN A 24 21.95 24.36 -10.33
C ASN A 24 22.12 25.82 -9.88
N LYS A 25 22.32 26.74 -10.82
CA LYS A 25 22.47 28.17 -10.52
C LYS A 25 21.18 28.81 -10.02
N LYS A 26 20.02 28.33 -10.47
CA LYS A 26 18.72 28.87 -10.11
C LYS A 26 18.15 28.29 -8.81
N TYR A 27 18.27 26.97 -8.62
CA TYR A 27 17.67 26.26 -7.49
C TYR A 27 18.71 25.85 -6.42
N GLY A 28 19.97 26.22 -6.59
CA GLY A 28 21.09 25.85 -5.71
C GLY A 28 21.58 24.42 -5.94
N HIS A 29 20.64 23.47 -6.07
CA HIS A 29 20.92 22.08 -6.37
C HIS A 29 20.08 21.58 -7.55
N ALA A 30 20.74 21.01 -8.56
CA ALA A 30 20.06 20.42 -9.73
C ALA A 30 19.10 19.28 -9.32
N SER A 31 19.37 18.57 -8.22
CA SER A 31 18.48 17.53 -7.69
C SER A 31 17.11 18.05 -7.27
N ASP A 32 17.05 19.25 -6.67
CA ASP A 32 15.79 19.81 -6.20
C ASP A 32 14.99 20.39 -7.35
N ALA A 33 15.66 20.94 -8.36
CA ALA A 33 15.02 21.29 -9.63
C ALA A 33 14.41 20.06 -10.32
N PHE A 34 15.09 18.90 -10.32
CA PHE A 34 14.54 17.68 -10.89
C PHE A 34 13.34 17.14 -10.11
N LYS A 35 13.33 17.23 -8.77
CA LYS A 35 12.16 16.86 -7.97
C LYS A 35 10.98 17.78 -8.26
N LEU A 36 11.23 19.09 -8.28
CA LEU A 36 10.19 20.09 -8.56
C LEU A 36 9.63 19.95 -9.99
N SER A 37 10.44 19.45 -10.92
CA SER A 37 10.03 19.24 -12.32
C SER A 37 8.94 18.18 -12.51
N ILE A 38 8.72 17.33 -11.49
CA ILE A 38 7.65 16.32 -11.48
C ILE A 38 6.30 16.98 -11.21
N THR A 39 6.27 17.95 -10.28
CA THR A 39 5.06 18.69 -9.91
C THR A 39 4.81 19.87 -10.86
N ASN A 40 5.88 20.52 -11.33
CA ASN A 40 5.83 21.70 -12.20
C ASN A 40 6.69 21.49 -13.45
N PRO A 41 6.11 21.12 -14.60
CA PRO A 41 6.86 20.91 -15.84
C PRO A 41 7.43 22.22 -16.43
N ASP A 42 7.00 23.40 -15.97
CA ASP A 42 7.48 24.71 -16.43
C ASP A 42 8.98 24.96 -16.22
N ILE A 43 9.63 24.22 -15.32
CA ILE A 43 11.08 24.33 -15.08
C ILE A 43 11.87 24.01 -16.35
N TRP A 44 11.32 23.18 -17.23
CA TRP A 44 11.92 22.81 -18.49
C TRP A 44 11.85 23.91 -19.56
N ASN A 45 11.01 24.94 -19.38
CA ASN A 45 10.91 26.05 -20.34
C ASN A 45 12.10 27.01 -20.26
N GLU A 46 12.85 26.97 -19.15
CA GLU A 46 14.03 27.82 -18.93
C GLU A 46 15.34 27.16 -19.36
N VAL A 47 15.26 25.90 -19.79
CA VAL A 47 16.40 25.09 -20.19
C VAL A 47 16.37 24.91 -21.70
N THR A 48 17.51 25.14 -22.35
CA THR A 48 17.63 24.95 -23.79
C THR A 48 18.01 23.51 -24.08
N PHE A 49 17.08 22.74 -24.66
CA PHE A 49 17.37 21.39 -25.12
C PHE A 49 17.88 21.42 -26.56
N LYS A 50 19.01 20.76 -26.82
CA LYS A 50 19.56 20.59 -28.18
C LYS A 50 18.71 19.66 -29.07
N SER A 51 17.90 18.78 -28.48
CA SER A 51 17.01 17.86 -29.19
C SER A 51 15.83 17.46 -28.29
N ASP A 52 14.61 17.39 -28.86
CA ASP A 52 13.42 16.91 -28.16
C ASP A 52 13.58 15.46 -27.65
N VAL A 53 14.40 14.64 -28.33
CA VAL A 53 14.70 13.26 -27.89
C VAL A 53 15.40 13.23 -26.53
N ILE A 54 16.27 14.20 -26.26
CA ILE A 54 16.97 14.32 -24.97
C ILE A 54 15.98 14.73 -23.88
N LYS A 55 15.03 15.63 -24.21
CA LYS A 55 14.01 16.12 -23.28
C LYS A 55 13.07 14.99 -22.86
N ASP A 56 12.51 14.26 -23.82
CA ASP A 56 11.60 13.14 -23.55
C ASP A 56 12.29 12.03 -22.75
N GLU A 57 13.53 11.68 -23.11
CA GLU A 57 14.27 10.64 -22.38
C GLU A 57 14.62 11.08 -20.96
N LEU A 58 15.06 12.33 -20.78
CA LEU A 58 15.36 12.88 -19.46
C LEU A 58 14.10 12.95 -18.58
N GLN A 59 12.98 13.42 -19.13
CA GLN A 59 11.70 13.46 -18.41
C GLN A 59 11.18 12.05 -18.08
N SER A 60 11.29 11.10 -19.01
CA SER A 60 10.96 9.69 -18.75
C SER A 60 11.84 9.10 -17.65
N TYR A 61 13.13 9.42 -17.65
CA TYR A 61 14.06 8.92 -16.65
C TYR A 61 13.84 9.55 -15.28
N ILE A 62 13.59 10.86 -15.22
CA ILE A 62 13.30 11.60 -14.00
C ILE A 62 11.99 11.11 -13.39
N SER A 63 10.92 11.02 -14.19
CA SER A 63 9.64 10.48 -13.71
C SER A 63 9.78 9.04 -13.19
N LYS A 64 10.57 8.18 -13.83
CA LYS A 64 10.78 6.80 -13.31
C LYS A 64 11.61 6.74 -12.03
N ARG A 65 12.58 7.64 -11.83
CA ARG A 65 13.55 7.57 -10.72
C ARG A 65 13.21 8.43 -9.53
N LEU A 66 12.58 9.58 -9.76
CA LEU A 66 12.34 10.61 -8.75
C LEU A 66 10.86 10.76 -8.38
N THR A 67 9.93 10.15 -9.12
CA THR A 67 8.54 10.08 -8.67
C THR A 67 8.50 9.27 -7.38
N PRO A 68 7.97 9.85 -6.28
CA PRO A 68 7.82 9.11 -5.04
C PRO A 68 7.00 7.87 -5.32
N GLN A 69 7.57 6.70 -5.01
CA GLN A 69 6.83 5.46 -5.09
C GLN A 69 5.65 5.56 -4.11
N PRO A 70 4.44 5.17 -4.52
CA PRO A 70 3.27 5.25 -3.65
C PRO A 70 3.54 4.46 -2.38
N THR A 71 3.43 5.13 -1.24
CA THR A 71 3.61 4.51 0.06
C THR A 71 2.30 3.83 0.45
N LYS A 72 2.38 2.57 0.87
CA LYS A 72 1.25 1.87 1.47
C LYS A 72 1.16 2.28 2.95
N VAL A 73 -0.02 2.69 3.38
CA VAL A 73 -0.36 2.96 4.78
C VAL A 73 -1.33 1.88 5.23
N ARG A 74 -1.12 1.33 6.43
CA ARG A 74 -1.93 0.25 6.99
C ARG A 74 -2.45 0.63 8.36
N ALA A 75 -3.68 0.23 8.66
CA ALA A 75 -4.25 0.24 9.99
C ALA A 75 -4.96 -1.09 10.28
N ASP A 76 -4.87 -1.56 11.52
CA ASP A 76 -5.52 -2.80 11.95
C ASP A 76 -6.64 -2.45 12.93
N VAL A 77 -7.85 -2.90 12.61
CA VAL A 77 -9.05 -2.59 13.37
C VAL A 77 -9.79 -3.88 13.71
N GLU A 78 -10.08 -4.04 14.99
CA GLU A 78 -10.97 -5.06 15.51
C GLU A 78 -12.39 -4.50 15.52
N VAL A 79 -13.32 -5.14 14.80
CA VAL A 79 -14.71 -4.71 14.74
C VAL A 79 -15.60 -5.83 15.26
N THR A 80 -16.38 -5.52 16.29
CA THR A 80 -17.30 -6.47 16.93
C THR A 80 -18.70 -5.87 16.94
N CYS A 81 -19.72 -6.67 16.62
CA CYS A 81 -21.11 -6.26 16.76
C CYS A 81 -21.94 -7.49 17.15
N PHE A 82 -22.62 -7.41 18.30
CA PHE A 82 -23.40 -8.51 18.87
C PHE A 82 -24.91 -8.39 18.58
N GLY A 83 -25.32 -7.36 17.83
CA GLY A 83 -26.70 -7.17 17.43
C GLY A 83 -27.17 -8.20 16.40
N TYR A 84 -28.48 -8.36 16.27
CA TYR A 84 -29.11 -9.27 15.30
C TYR A 84 -28.71 -8.96 13.85
N GLU A 85 -28.55 -7.68 13.52
CA GLU A 85 -28.04 -7.20 12.21
C GLU A 85 -26.54 -6.86 12.24
N GLY A 86 -25.78 -7.41 13.19
CA GLY A 86 -24.40 -7.00 13.44
C GLY A 86 -23.45 -7.22 12.26
N ILE A 87 -23.64 -8.32 11.52
CA ILE A 87 -22.83 -8.62 10.33
C ILE A 87 -23.09 -7.60 9.21
N ASP A 88 -24.34 -7.19 9.02
CA ASP A 88 -24.70 -6.23 7.98
C ASP A 88 -24.29 -4.80 8.36
N ALA A 89 -24.34 -4.46 9.65
CA ALA A 89 -23.76 -3.23 10.17
C ALA A 89 -22.25 -3.15 9.92
N VAL A 90 -21.51 -4.24 10.19
CA VAL A 90 -20.06 -4.31 9.92
C VAL A 90 -19.75 -4.18 8.44
N LYS A 91 -20.46 -4.92 7.57
CA LYS A 91 -20.27 -4.81 6.10
C LYS A 91 -20.57 -3.39 5.61
N THR A 92 -21.63 -2.77 6.11
CA THR A 92 -22.01 -1.41 5.71
C THR A 92 -20.95 -0.40 6.16
N ALA A 93 -20.48 -0.49 7.41
CA ALA A 93 -19.44 0.38 7.95
C ALA A 93 -18.13 0.30 7.14
N LEU A 94 -17.69 -0.92 6.80
CA LEU A 94 -16.48 -1.13 5.99
C LEU A 94 -16.66 -0.63 4.54
N ARG A 95 -17.85 -0.79 3.94
CA ARG A 95 -18.14 -0.24 2.60
C ARG A 95 -18.12 1.29 2.57
N THR A 96 -18.63 1.97 3.61
CA THR A 96 -18.51 3.44 3.71
C THR A 96 -17.06 3.88 3.78
N ALA A 97 -16.20 3.13 4.47
CA ALA A 97 -14.77 3.41 4.51
C ALA A 97 -14.10 3.25 3.13
N GLU A 98 -14.47 2.23 2.35
CA GLU A 98 -13.98 2.06 0.97
C GLU A 98 -14.49 3.16 0.02
N ALA A 99 -15.72 3.63 0.21
CA ALA A 99 -16.32 4.70 -0.59
C ALA A 99 -15.61 6.06 -0.42
N LYS A 100 -14.86 6.27 0.68
CA LYS A 100 -13.99 7.43 0.88
C LYS A 100 -12.70 7.41 0.05
N SER A 101 -12.48 6.37 -0.77
CA SER A 101 -11.36 6.34 -1.70
C SER A 101 -11.44 7.53 -2.68
N THR A 102 -10.44 8.41 -2.63
CA THR A 102 -10.26 9.47 -3.64
C THR A 102 -9.44 8.92 -4.80
N GLY A 103 -9.48 9.59 -5.97
CA GLY A 103 -8.73 9.14 -7.16
C GLY A 103 -7.22 8.99 -6.94
N GLU A 104 -6.65 9.69 -5.94
CA GLU A 104 -5.25 9.61 -5.56
C GLU A 104 -4.97 8.64 -4.38
N THR A 105 -6.03 8.21 -3.68
CA THR A 105 -5.91 7.41 -2.45
C THR A 105 -6.89 6.25 -2.48
N GLN A 106 -6.40 5.05 -2.81
CA GLN A 106 -7.23 3.84 -2.85
C GLN A 106 -7.21 3.14 -1.49
N VAL A 107 -8.36 3.08 -0.82
CA VAL A 107 -8.57 2.33 0.43
C VAL A 107 -9.15 0.96 0.09
N LYS A 108 -8.56 -0.11 0.64
CA LYS A 108 -9.02 -1.49 0.53
C LYS A 108 -9.12 -2.11 1.92
N VAL A 109 -10.22 -2.78 2.22
CA VAL A 109 -10.37 -3.52 3.47
C VAL A 109 -10.20 -5.01 3.20
N LYS A 110 -9.38 -5.69 4.02
CA LYS A 110 -9.22 -7.14 4.00
C LYS A 110 -9.57 -7.72 5.37
N LEU A 111 -10.25 -8.87 5.38
CA LEU A 111 -10.46 -9.67 6.57
C LEU A 111 -9.22 -10.55 6.81
N VAL A 112 -8.68 -10.54 8.03
CA VAL A 112 -7.64 -11.49 8.44
C VAL A 112 -8.32 -12.70 9.08
N SER A 113 -9.10 -12.44 10.12
CA SER A 113 -9.90 -13.41 10.85
C SER A 113 -11.00 -12.64 11.55
N PRO A 114 -12.22 -13.13 11.73
CA PRO A 114 -13.17 -12.49 12.64
C PRO A 114 -12.54 -12.41 14.05
N PRO A 115 -12.51 -11.28 14.77
CA PRO A 115 -13.03 -9.92 14.47
C PRO A 115 -12.00 -8.89 13.93
N LEU A 116 -10.84 -9.34 13.46
CA LEU A 116 -9.71 -8.54 12.96
C LEU A 116 -9.81 -8.24 11.45
N TYR A 117 -9.82 -6.94 11.14
CA TYR A 117 -9.80 -6.38 9.79
C TYR A 117 -8.56 -5.52 9.58
N VAL A 118 -8.03 -5.52 8.37
CA VAL A 118 -6.88 -4.71 7.96
C VAL A 118 -7.33 -3.75 6.88
N LEU A 119 -7.12 -2.45 7.12
CA LEU A 119 -7.32 -1.41 6.14
C LEU A 119 -5.97 -1.08 5.52
N THR A 120 -5.89 -1.20 4.19
CA THR A 120 -4.73 -0.82 3.40
C THR A 120 -5.09 0.37 2.54
N CYS A 121 -4.24 1.38 2.54
CA CYS A 121 -4.39 2.59 1.78
C CYS A 121 -3.13 2.82 0.95
N GLN A 122 -3.26 3.03 -0.35
CA GLN A 122 -2.13 3.38 -1.22
C GLN A 122 -2.21 4.86 -1.58
N THR A 123 -1.18 5.63 -1.23
CA THR A 123 -1.12 7.08 -1.47
C THR A 123 0.31 7.53 -1.80
N LEU A 124 0.45 8.67 -2.48
CA LEU A 124 1.75 9.29 -2.75
C LEU A 124 2.31 9.98 -1.51
N ASP A 125 1.43 10.56 -0.68
CA ASP A 125 1.78 11.34 0.50
C ASP A 125 1.38 10.65 1.79
N LYS A 126 2.38 10.38 2.64
CA LYS A 126 2.20 9.65 3.90
C LYS A 126 1.20 10.34 4.83
N THR A 127 1.25 11.67 4.92
CA THR A 127 0.40 12.45 5.83
C THR A 127 -1.07 12.37 5.41
N ILE A 128 -1.34 12.56 4.12
CA ILE A 128 -2.70 12.52 3.57
C ILE A 128 -3.30 11.11 3.74
N GLY A 129 -2.50 10.06 3.53
CA GLY A 129 -2.94 8.67 3.74
C GLY A 129 -3.32 8.37 5.19
N ILE A 130 -2.56 8.91 6.15
CA ILE A 130 -2.85 8.75 7.58
C ILE A 130 -4.17 9.45 7.93
N GLU A 131 -4.35 10.70 7.51
CA GLU A 131 -5.57 11.47 7.78
C GLU A 131 -6.82 10.81 7.18
N VAL A 132 -6.73 10.29 5.95
CA VAL A 132 -7.84 9.59 5.28
C VAL A 132 -8.22 8.31 6.03
N LEU A 133 -7.24 7.51 6.43
CA LEU A 133 -7.47 6.28 7.22
C LEU A 133 -8.08 6.60 8.59
N GLU A 134 -7.60 7.64 9.26
CA GLU A 134 -8.09 8.05 10.58
C GLU A 134 -9.54 8.56 10.50
N ALA A 135 -9.87 9.33 9.45
CA ALA A 135 -11.22 9.77 9.15
C ALA A 135 -12.16 8.60 8.78
N ALA A 136 -11.65 7.56 8.13
CA ALA A 136 -12.41 6.34 7.83
C ALA A 136 -12.69 5.51 9.10
N ILE A 137 -11.69 5.34 9.98
CA ILE A 137 -11.83 4.65 11.27
C ILE A 137 -12.87 5.35 12.14
N LYS A 138 -12.87 6.68 12.19
CA LYS A 138 -13.84 7.47 12.95
C LYS A 138 -15.29 7.26 12.48
N GLU A 139 -15.49 7.10 11.17
CA GLU A 139 -16.81 6.83 10.60
C GLU A 139 -17.27 5.38 10.85
N ILE A 140 -16.36 4.41 10.70
CA ILE A 140 -16.62 3.01 11.09
C ILE A 140 -17.06 2.96 12.54
N ARG A 141 -16.36 3.68 13.43
CA ARG A 141 -16.71 3.78 14.85
C ARG A 141 -18.12 4.29 15.05
N GLY A 142 -18.47 5.42 14.43
CA GLY A 142 -19.82 6.00 14.53
C GLY A 142 -20.94 5.06 14.05
N ASN A 143 -20.71 4.36 12.93
CA ASN A 143 -21.70 3.41 12.39
C ASN A 143 -21.84 2.16 13.27
N ILE A 144 -20.73 1.67 13.84
CA ILE A 144 -20.72 0.47 14.70
C ILE A 144 -21.29 0.76 16.10
N ASP A 145 -20.95 1.90 16.70
CA ASP A 145 -21.52 2.35 17.97
C ASP A 145 -23.05 2.53 17.85
N GLY A 146 -23.54 3.05 16.72
CA GLY A 146 -24.97 3.18 16.45
C GLY A 146 -25.72 1.85 16.33
N ALA A 147 -25.03 0.78 15.92
CA ALA A 147 -25.57 -0.57 15.83
C ALA A 147 -25.37 -1.40 17.13
N GLY A 148 -24.81 -0.80 18.19
CA GLY A 148 -24.52 -1.51 19.45
C GLY A 148 -23.30 -2.43 19.40
N GLY A 149 -22.37 -2.19 18.47
CA GLY A 149 -21.07 -2.85 18.42
C GLY A 149 -19.95 -2.00 19.03
N SER A 150 -18.72 -2.51 18.97
CA SER A 150 -17.49 -1.83 19.40
C SER A 150 -16.39 -2.00 18.37
N CYS A 151 -15.64 -0.92 18.10
CA CYS A 151 -14.41 -0.97 17.31
C CYS A 151 -13.18 -0.63 18.16
N VAL A 152 -12.14 -1.46 18.06
CA VAL A 152 -10.86 -1.26 18.76
C VAL A 152 -9.74 -1.21 17.72
N VAL A 153 -8.99 -0.12 17.68
CA VAL A 153 -7.82 0.01 16.80
C VAL A 153 -6.65 -0.71 17.46
N LYS A 154 -6.13 -1.77 16.84
CA LYS A 154 -4.95 -2.50 17.32
C LYS A 154 -3.66 -1.85 16.85
N MET A 155 -3.66 -1.38 15.60
CA MET A 155 -2.54 -0.69 15.00
C MET A 155 -3.04 0.58 14.34
N GLU A 156 -2.54 1.72 14.82
CA GLU A 156 -2.80 3.03 14.23
C GLU A 156 -2.25 3.11 12.79
N PRO A 157 -2.81 3.98 11.93
CA PRO A 157 -2.38 4.15 10.55
C PRO A 157 -0.89 4.46 10.45
N LYS A 158 -0.11 3.50 9.94
CA LYS A 158 1.34 3.62 9.77
C LYS A 158 1.75 3.29 8.34
N ALA A 159 2.73 4.03 7.81
CA ALA A 159 3.38 3.69 6.55
C ALA A 159 4.12 2.35 6.68
N VAL A 160 3.72 1.37 5.87
CA VAL A 160 4.29 0.01 5.89
C VAL A 160 5.36 -0.14 4.81
N THR A 161 6.36 -0.95 5.13
CA THR A 161 7.42 -1.33 4.20
C THR A 161 7.14 -2.68 3.56
N GLU A 162 7.92 -3.09 2.56
CA GLU A 162 7.79 -4.41 1.93
C GLU A 162 7.96 -5.57 2.93
N ASN A 163 8.74 -5.36 3.99
CA ASN A 163 8.92 -6.37 5.03
C ASN A 163 7.62 -6.59 5.84
N ASP A 164 6.95 -5.50 6.25
CA ASP A 164 5.68 -5.56 6.98
C ASP A 164 4.57 -6.23 6.13
N ASP A 165 4.56 -5.99 4.82
CA ASP A 165 3.60 -6.61 3.88
C ASP A 165 3.84 -8.13 3.76
N ALA A 166 5.11 -8.56 3.74
CA ALA A 166 5.49 -9.97 3.72
C ALA A 166 5.14 -10.70 5.02
N GLU A 167 5.36 -10.06 6.17
CA GLU A 167 4.95 -10.61 7.48
C GLU A 167 3.43 -10.72 7.58
N LEU A 168 2.69 -9.71 7.09
CA LEU A 168 1.24 -9.76 7.03
C LEU A 168 0.75 -10.90 6.14
N GLN A 169 1.32 -11.06 4.95
CA GLN A 169 0.89 -12.11 4.02
C GLN A 169 1.10 -13.50 4.62
N LYS A 170 2.19 -13.70 5.38
CA LYS A 170 2.42 -14.95 6.13
C LYS A 170 1.38 -15.15 7.23
N LEU A 171 1.06 -14.09 7.97
CA LEU A 171 0.03 -14.13 9.00
C LEU A 171 -1.35 -14.44 8.40
N MET A 172 -1.68 -13.85 7.26
CA MET A 172 -2.91 -14.10 6.51
C MET A 172 -2.99 -15.57 6.06
N ASP A 173 -1.94 -16.11 5.46
CA ASP A 173 -1.87 -17.52 5.00
C ASP A 173 -2.01 -18.50 6.18
N GLN A 174 -1.36 -18.20 7.31
CA GLN A 174 -1.50 -19.02 8.51
C GLN A 174 -2.94 -19.01 9.03
N ARG A 175 -3.56 -17.83 9.15
CA ARG A 175 -4.94 -17.70 9.64
C ARG A 175 -5.94 -18.32 8.67
N GLU A 176 -5.70 -18.22 7.37
CA GLU A 176 -6.52 -18.87 6.35
C GLU A 176 -6.43 -20.39 6.46
N ARG A 177 -5.23 -20.95 6.65
CA ARG A 177 -5.03 -22.39 6.89
C ARG A 177 -5.71 -22.88 8.18
N GLU A 178 -5.69 -22.08 9.24
CA GLU A 178 -6.37 -22.37 10.51
C GLU A 178 -7.90 -22.26 10.40
N ASN A 179 -8.41 -21.41 9.50
CA ASN A 179 -9.84 -21.20 9.27
C ASN A 179 -10.40 -22.06 8.12
N GLN A 180 -9.52 -22.74 7.37
CA GLN A 180 -9.90 -23.67 6.33
C GLN A 180 -10.45 -24.92 7.02
N GLU A 181 -11.73 -25.19 6.79
CA GLU A 181 -12.48 -26.24 7.46
C GLU A 181 -11.74 -27.59 7.35
N VAL A 182 -11.22 -28.07 8.49
CA VAL A 182 -10.87 -29.48 8.63
C VAL A 182 -12.17 -30.22 8.82
N SER A 183 -12.52 -31.07 7.87
CA SER A 183 -13.67 -31.98 8.00
C SER A 183 -13.45 -32.86 9.22
N GLY A 184 -14.16 -32.59 10.31
CA GLY A 184 -14.10 -33.35 11.56
C GLY A 184 -14.81 -34.71 11.49
N ASP A 185 -15.03 -35.25 10.29
CA ASP A 185 -15.76 -36.51 10.04
C ASP A 185 -14.86 -37.58 9.36
N GLU A 186 -13.54 -37.36 9.33
CA GLU A 186 -12.55 -38.42 9.07
C GLU A 186 -11.96 -38.89 10.42
N ASP A 187 -12.83 -39.44 11.29
CA ASP A 187 -12.40 -40.33 12.35
C ASP A 187 -11.91 -41.62 11.65
N ASP A 188 -10.60 -41.72 11.50
CA ASP A 188 -9.89 -42.88 10.99
C ASP A 188 -10.20 -44.08 11.91
N THR A 189 -11.21 -44.86 11.57
CA THR A 189 -11.38 -46.22 12.09
C THR A 189 -10.28 -47.10 11.53
N GLU A 190 -9.03 -46.84 11.92
CA GLU A 190 -7.96 -47.82 11.85
C GLU A 190 -8.28 -48.87 12.92
N SER A 191 -9.06 -49.86 12.49
CA SER A 191 -9.35 -51.05 13.29
C SER A 191 -8.02 -51.74 13.58
N ASP A 192 -7.60 -51.64 14.84
CA ASP A 192 -6.50 -52.39 15.43
C ASP A 192 -6.84 -53.89 15.46
N GLU A 193 -6.72 -54.57 14.30
CA GLU A 193 -6.60 -56.04 14.23
C GLU A 193 -5.11 -56.44 14.27
N GLY A 194 -4.44 -56.04 15.36
CA GLY A 194 -3.11 -56.52 15.74
C GLY A 194 -3.15 -57.81 16.55
N VAL A 195 -3.24 -58.96 15.86
CA VAL A 195 -2.65 -60.28 16.22
C VAL A 195 -2.73 -60.71 17.71
N VAL A 196 -3.77 -61.48 18.07
CA VAL A 196 -3.71 -62.34 19.26
C VAL A 196 -2.74 -63.49 19.03
N ALA A 197 -1.64 -63.47 19.77
CA ALA A 197 -0.68 -64.56 19.85
C ALA A 197 -1.35 -65.83 20.38
N ALA A 198 -1.37 -66.89 19.58
CA ALA A 198 -1.67 -68.24 20.04
C ALA A 198 -0.43 -68.80 20.76
N GLN A 199 -0.51 -68.94 22.08
CA GLN A 199 0.28 -69.87 22.87
C GLN A 199 -0.67 -70.89 23.49
N GLU A 200 -0.69 -72.10 22.95
CA GLU A 200 -0.61 -73.38 23.69
C GLU A 200 -0.36 -74.54 22.71
#